data_AF-A0AAJ2VPV0-F1
#
_entry.id   AF-A0AAJ2VPV0-F1
#
_cell.length_a   1.000
_cell.length_b   1.000
_cell.length_c   1.000
_cell.angle_alpha   90.00
_cell.angle_beta   90.00
_cell.angle_gamma   90.00
#
_symmetry.space_group_name_H-M   'P 1'
#
loop_
_entity.id
_entity.type
_entity.pdbx_description
1 polymer ?
#
loop_
_entity_poly.entity_id
_entity_poly.type
_entity_poly.pdbx_seq_one_letter_code
_entity_poly.pdbx_strand_id
1 'polypeptide(L)'
;MYRLCVRDHFMIAHSFNGEIFGPAQRTHGATYVVDVVFQRPELDQDGLVIDIGLASETVKEVLADYNYRNLDEVSEFGGKNTTTEFMAKVIFDQLAAAIKAGKMGTTAQGLTHMEIKLHESHVAWASYEGAL
;
A
#
# COMPACT_ATOMS: atom_id res chain seq x y z
N MET A 1 -11.12 9.02 -16.73
CA MET A 1 -10.47 8.08 -15.79
C MET A 1 -11.44 7.81 -14.66
N TYR A 2 -11.86 6.56 -14.48
CA TYR A 2 -12.63 6.13 -13.31
C TYR A 2 -11.68 5.68 -12.21
N ARG A 3 -12.07 5.92 -10.95
CA ARG A 3 -11.25 5.60 -9.77
C ARG A 3 -12.12 4.95 -8.71
N LEU A 4 -11.57 3.93 -8.04
CA LEU A 4 -12.20 3.28 -6.89
C LEU A 4 -11.16 3.12 -5.79
N CYS A 5 -11.53 3.50 -4.57
CA CYS A 5 -10.67 3.35 -3.40
C CYS A 5 -11.22 2.26 -2.48
N VAL A 6 -10.35 1.34 -2.05
CA VAL A 6 -10.59 0.51 -0.86
C VAL A 6 -9.63 0.97 0.25
N ARG A 7 -10.10 0.90 1.49
CA ARG A 7 -9.33 1.34 2.66
C ARG A 7 -9.20 0.21 3.67
N ASP A 8 -7.99 0.07 4.19
CA ASP A 8 -7.69 -0.76 5.35
C ASP A 8 -6.63 -0.05 6.22
N HIS A 9 -5.99 -0.75 7.13
CA HIS A 9 -4.93 -0.24 7.99
C HIS A 9 -4.01 -1.36 8.47
N PHE A 10 -2.81 -0.97 8.89
CA PHE A 10 -1.90 -1.86 9.60
C PHE A 10 -1.05 -1.06 10.60
N MET A 11 -0.63 -1.74 11.66
CA MET A 11 0.12 -1.17 12.78
C MET A 11 1.54 -1.72 12.78
N ILE A 12 2.54 -0.86 12.88
CA ILE A 12 3.96 -1.26 12.84
C ILE A 12 4.79 -0.58 13.90
N ALA A 13 5.96 -1.13 14.15
CA ALA A 13 7.10 -0.44 14.74
C ALA A 13 8.23 -0.31 13.71
N HIS A 14 9.05 0.73 13.81
CA HIS A 14 10.29 0.89 13.04
C HIS A 14 11.20 1.97 13.66
N SER A 15 12.39 2.13 13.10
CA SER A 15 13.28 3.27 13.35
C SER A 15 13.93 3.77 12.06
N PHE A 16 14.45 5.00 12.10
CA PHE A 16 15.13 5.59 10.94
C PHE A 16 16.61 5.84 11.20
N ASN A 17 17.43 5.67 10.16
CA ASN A 17 18.83 6.02 10.16
C ASN A 17 19.05 7.41 9.54
N GLY A 18 19.79 8.26 10.24
CA GLY A 18 20.20 9.59 9.76
C GLY A 18 19.74 10.72 10.67
N GLU A 19 20.62 11.69 10.92
CA GLU A 19 20.38 12.76 11.89
C GLU A 19 19.13 13.60 11.58
N ILE A 20 18.75 13.71 10.30
CA ILE A 20 17.55 14.44 9.85
C ILE A 20 16.25 13.93 10.49
N PHE A 21 16.20 12.66 10.87
CA PHE A 21 15.01 12.05 11.48
C PHE A 21 14.86 12.38 12.96
N GLY A 22 15.87 13.00 13.60
CA GLY A 22 15.77 13.47 14.98
C GLY A 22 15.27 12.38 15.93
N PRO A 23 14.18 12.59 16.69
CA PRO A 23 13.63 11.59 17.61
C PRO A 23 13.16 10.28 16.95
N ALA A 24 12.81 10.29 15.66
CA ALA A 24 12.34 9.12 14.92
C ALA A 24 13.48 8.12 14.61
N GLN A 25 14.72 8.46 14.99
CA GLN A 25 15.83 7.50 15.05
C GLN A 25 15.65 6.44 16.15
N ARG A 26 14.82 6.71 17.17
CA ARG A 26 14.44 5.69 18.16
C ARG A 26 13.33 4.83 17.59
N THR A 27 13.27 3.57 18.03
CA THR A 27 12.13 2.71 17.73
C THR A 27 10.84 3.37 18.22
N HIS A 28 9.91 3.51 17.29
CA HIS A 28 8.57 4.06 17.49
C HIS A 28 7.61 3.29 16.60
N GLY A 29 6.34 3.68 16.58
CA GLY A 29 5.34 3.02 15.74
C GLY A 29 4.45 4.00 15.01
N ALA A 30 3.76 3.46 14.01
CA ALA A 30 2.74 4.15 13.23
C ALA A 30 1.54 3.22 13.07
N THR A 31 0.34 3.82 13.04
CA THR A 31 -0.83 3.17 12.48
C THR A 31 -1.04 3.77 11.10
N TYR A 32 -0.76 3.00 10.07
CA TYR A 32 -1.00 3.41 8.71
C TYR A 32 -2.45 3.13 8.34
N VAL A 33 -3.25 4.16 8.09
CA VAL A 33 -4.47 4.00 7.29
C VAL A 33 -4.04 3.95 5.84
N VAL A 34 -4.47 2.94 5.10
CA VAL A 34 -4.03 2.67 3.74
C VAL A 34 -5.20 2.87 2.78
N ASP A 35 -5.06 3.82 1.86
CA ASP A 35 -5.93 3.94 0.69
C ASP A 35 -5.28 3.27 -0.51
N VAL A 36 -5.99 2.32 -1.12
CA VAL A 36 -5.59 1.70 -2.38
C VAL A 36 -6.57 2.13 -3.45
N VAL A 37 -6.08 2.96 -4.38
CA VAL A 37 -6.88 3.55 -5.45
C VAL A 37 -6.56 2.88 -6.78
N PHE A 38 -7.53 2.14 -7.31
CA PHE A 38 -7.46 1.50 -8.62
C PHE A 38 -8.05 2.40 -9.69
N GLN A 39 -7.45 2.43 -10.89
CA GLN A 39 -7.85 3.33 -11.96
C GLN A 39 -7.92 2.63 -13.33
N ARG A 40 -8.96 2.94 -14.09
CA ARG A 40 -9.12 2.51 -15.50
C ARG A 40 -9.84 3.57 -16.34
N PRO A 41 -9.55 3.68 -17.65
CA PRO A 41 -10.14 4.72 -18.51
C PRO A 41 -11.65 4.53 -18.72
N GLU A 42 -12.11 3.29 -18.82
CA GLU A 42 -13.50 2.89 -19.08
C GLU A 42 -13.89 1.79 -18.09
N LEU A 43 -15.15 1.74 -17.66
CA LEU A 43 -15.66 0.67 -16.78
C LEU A 43 -15.65 -0.69 -17.50
N ASP A 44 -15.66 -1.79 -16.75
CA ASP A 44 -15.85 -3.12 -17.35
C ASP A 44 -17.30 -3.37 -17.80
N GLN A 45 -17.58 -4.57 -18.29
CA GLN A 45 -18.89 -4.99 -18.78
C GLN A 45 -20.01 -4.92 -17.71
N ASP A 46 -19.63 -4.98 -16.43
CA ASP A 46 -20.53 -4.91 -15.28
C ASP A 46 -20.62 -3.49 -14.71
N GLY A 47 -19.93 -2.52 -15.33
CA GLY A 47 -19.91 -1.12 -14.90
C GLY A 47 -18.97 -0.85 -13.72
N LEU A 48 -17.95 -1.68 -13.50
CA LEU A 48 -17.05 -1.60 -12.36
C LEU A 48 -15.65 -1.10 -12.73
N VAL A 49 -14.96 -0.54 -11.74
CA VAL A 49 -13.50 -0.33 -11.80
C VAL A 49 -12.77 -1.64 -11.54
N ILE A 50 -13.17 -2.32 -10.46
CA ILE A 50 -12.67 -3.61 -9.98
C ILE A 50 -13.74 -4.20 -9.04
N ASP A 51 -13.73 -5.50 -8.83
CA ASP A 51 -14.49 -6.15 -7.74
C ASP A 51 -13.95 -5.71 -6.37
N ILE A 52 -14.80 -5.04 -5.58
CA ILE A 52 -14.43 -4.51 -4.25
C ILE A 52 -14.11 -5.63 -3.24
N GLY A 53 -14.82 -6.76 -3.32
CA GLY A 53 -14.63 -7.89 -2.41
C GLY A 53 -13.24 -8.49 -2.57
N LEU A 54 -12.88 -8.86 -3.81
CA LEU A 54 -11.56 -9.41 -4.13
C LEU A 54 -10.43 -8.39 -3.89
N ALA A 55 -10.67 -7.12 -4.20
CA ALA A 55 -9.71 -6.04 -3.93
C ALA A 55 -9.43 -5.91 -2.43
N SER A 56 -10.49 -5.87 -1.60
CA SER A 56 -10.36 -5.72 -0.15
C SER A 56 -9.68 -6.92 0.50
N GLU A 57 -10.02 -8.14 0.06
CA GLU A 57 -9.37 -9.37 0.54
C GLU A 57 -7.88 -9.38 0.20
N THR A 58 -7.52 -9.09 -1.05
CA THR A 58 -6.12 -9.09 -1.48
C THR A 58 -5.31 -7.98 -0.79
N VAL A 59 -5.90 -6.79 -0.59
CA VAL A 59 -5.25 -5.71 0.16
C VAL A 59 -4.97 -6.16 1.59
N LYS A 60 -5.97 -6.74 2.27
CA LYS A 60 -5.80 -7.25 3.63
C LYS A 60 -4.71 -8.32 3.73
N GLU A 61 -4.65 -9.24 2.77
CA GLU A 61 -3.60 -10.26 2.69
C GLU A 61 -2.20 -9.64 2.59
N VAL A 62 -2.01 -8.69 1.67
CA VAL A 62 -0.71 -8.00 1.49
C VAL A 62 -0.31 -7.23 2.74
N LEU A 63 -1.26 -6.55 3.40
CA LEU A 63 -0.97 -5.78 4.61
C LEU A 63 -0.68 -6.69 5.82
N ALA A 64 -1.22 -7.91 5.86
CA ALA A 64 -1.00 -8.87 6.94
C ALA A 64 0.47 -9.28 7.09
N ASP A 65 1.26 -9.21 6.01
CA ASP A 65 2.70 -9.48 6.05
C ASP A 65 3.48 -8.46 6.89
N TYR A 66 2.92 -7.27 7.09
CA TYR A 66 3.54 -6.18 7.86
C TYR A 66 2.79 -5.83 9.14
N ASN A 67 1.52 -6.20 9.24
CA ASN A 67 0.70 -5.83 10.40
C ASN A 67 1.23 -6.46 11.69
N TYR A 68 1.29 -5.65 12.75
CA TYR A 68 1.86 -5.98 14.05
C TYR A 68 3.32 -6.45 14.01
N ARG A 69 4.13 -5.90 13.09
CA ARG A 69 5.57 -6.22 13.00
C ARG A 69 6.46 -5.01 13.25
N ASN A 70 7.69 -5.31 13.65
CA ASN A 70 8.80 -4.37 13.59
C ASN A 70 9.44 -4.43 12.19
N LEU A 71 9.36 -3.35 11.42
CA LEU A 71 9.89 -3.33 10.05
C LEU A 71 11.43 -3.38 10.02
N ASP A 72 12.09 -3.03 11.12
CA ASP A 72 13.54 -3.15 11.26
C ASP A 72 14.01 -4.62 11.23
N GLU A 73 13.10 -5.56 11.51
CA GLU A 73 13.36 -7.01 11.52
C GLU A 73 13.01 -7.69 10.18
N VAL A 74 12.42 -6.95 9.23
CA VAL A 74 12.08 -7.47 7.91
C VAL A 74 13.34 -7.47 7.04
N SER A 75 13.82 -8.67 6.72
CA SER A 75 15.10 -8.88 6.03
C SER A 75 15.20 -8.15 4.69
N GLU A 76 14.09 -8.03 3.97
CA GLU A 76 13.95 -7.39 2.67
C GLU A 76 14.15 -5.86 2.73
N PHE A 77 14.05 -5.28 3.93
CA PHE A 77 14.23 -3.85 4.18
C PHE A 77 15.62 -3.53 4.77
N GLY A 78 16.50 -4.52 4.92
CA GLY A 78 17.84 -4.33 5.48
C GLY A 78 18.59 -3.14 4.87
N GLY A 79 18.99 -2.20 5.73
CA GLY A 79 19.73 -0.99 5.35
C GLY A 79 18.89 0.14 4.72
N LYS A 80 17.57 0.01 4.65
CA LYS A 80 16.67 1.05 4.12
C LYS A 80 15.87 1.69 5.26
N ASN A 81 15.60 2.99 5.13
CA ASN A 81 14.63 3.65 6.00
C ASN A 81 13.22 3.33 5.49
N THR A 82 12.40 2.67 6.31
CA THR A 82 11.02 2.30 5.98
C THR A 82 10.08 3.49 6.15
N THR A 83 10.38 4.60 5.46
CA THR A 83 9.54 5.80 5.51
C THR A 83 8.17 5.53 4.90
N THR A 84 7.23 6.43 5.16
CA THR A 84 5.84 6.29 4.68
C THR A 84 5.77 6.26 3.14
N GLU A 85 6.60 7.04 2.44
CA GLU A 85 6.76 7.00 0.98
C GLU A 85 7.29 5.65 0.50
N PHE A 86 8.32 5.12 1.17
CA PHE A 86 8.93 3.84 0.83
C PHE A 86 7.91 2.71 0.98
N MET A 87 7.19 2.68 2.11
CA MET A 87 6.18 1.66 2.38
C MET A 87 4.99 1.74 1.41
N ALA A 88 4.60 2.93 0.96
CA ALA A 88 3.59 3.08 -0.10
C ALA A 88 4.03 2.39 -1.39
N LYS A 89 5.30 2.52 -1.79
CA LYS A 89 5.85 1.81 -2.96
C LYS A 89 5.92 0.29 -2.73
N VAL A 90 6.33 -0.16 -1.55
CA VAL A 90 6.38 -1.60 -1.23
C VAL A 90 4.99 -2.23 -1.40
N ILE A 91 3.96 -1.59 -0.83
CA ILE A 91 2.57 -2.07 -0.94
C ILE A 91 2.11 -2.02 -2.40
N PHE A 92 2.49 -0.97 -3.15
CA PHE A 92 2.20 -0.90 -4.58
C PHE A 92 2.77 -2.10 -5.34
N ASP A 93 4.07 -2.37 -5.15
CA ASP A 93 4.77 -3.42 -5.90
C ASP A 93 4.17 -4.81 -5.60
N GLN A 94 3.76 -5.07 -4.35
CA GLN A 94 3.10 -6.31 -3.95
C GLN A 94 1.70 -6.46 -4.55
N LEU A 95 0.88 -5.39 -4.53
CA LEU A 95 -0.46 -5.42 -5.11
C LEU A 95 -0.41 -5.52 -6.64
N ALA A 96 0.53 -4.85 -7.29
CA ALA A 96 0.75 -4.96 -8.74
C ALA A 96 1.14 -6.40 -9.13
N ALA A 97 2.01 -7.04 -8.35
CA ALA A 97 2.33 -8.46 -8.53
C ALA A 97 1.11 -9.37 -8.31
N ALA A 98 0.27 -9.09 -7.32
CA ALA A 98 -0.96 -9.83 -7.06
C ALA A 98 -1.97 -9.71 -8.21
N ILE A 99 -2.14 -8.50 -8.77
CA ILE A 99 -2.96 -8.23 -9.97
C ILE A 99 -2.43 -9.05 -11.15
N LYS A 100 -1.11 -8.98 -11.42
CA LYS A 100 -0.48 -9.73 -12.52
C LYS A 100 -0.62 -11.25 -12.35
N ALA A 101 -0.61 -11.74 -11.12
CA ALA A 101 -0.84 -13.14 -10.79
C ALA A 101 -2.33 -13.54 -10.84
N GLY A 102 -3.24 -12.62 -11.13
CA GLY A 102 -4.68 -12.88 -11.24
C GLY A 102 -5.41 -13.01 -9.90
N LYS A 103 -4.77 -12.64 -8.77
CA LYS A 103 -5.36 -12.80 -7.43
C LYS A 103 -6.60 -11.92 -7.21
N MET A 104 -6.68 -10.78 -7.89
CA MET A 104 -7.83 -9.86 -7.80
C MET A 104 -8.91 -10.14 -8.86
N GLY A 105 -8.91 -11.34 -9.45
CA GLY A 105 -9.89 -11.76 -10.45
C GLY A 105 -9.76 -11.06 -11.80
N THR A 106 -10.69 -11.37 -12.71
CA THR A 106 -10.66 -10.85 -14.08
C THR A 106 -11.04 -9.38 -14.19
N THR A 107 -11.76 -8.83 -13.20
CA THR A 107 -12.17 -7.40 -13.18
C THR A 107 -10.97 -6.46 -13.01
N ALA A 108 -9.86 -6.95 -12.45
CA ALA A 108 -8.59 -6.23 -12.39
C ALA A 108 -7.90 -6.12 -13.76
N GLN A 109 -8.31 -6.91 -14.76
CA GLN A 109 -7.80 -6.79 -16.12
C GLN A 109 -8.32 -5.49 -16.75
N GLY A 110 -7.39 -4.66 -17.25
CA GLY A 110 -7.71 -3.36 -17.84
C GLY A 110 -7.55 -2.17 -16.87
N LEU A 111 -7.17 -2.41 -15.61
CA LEU A 111 -6.59 -1.36 -14.78
C LEU A 111 -5.32 -0.84 -15.43
N THR A 112 -5.12 0.48 -15.40
CA THR A 112 -3.95 1.12 -16.02
C THR A 112 -3.05 1.78 -14.99
N HIS A 113 -3.60 2.22 -13.87
CA HIS A 113 -2.85 2.88 -12.80
C HIS A 113 -3.37 2.46 -11.42
N MET A 114 -2.48 2.55 -10.44
CA MET A 114 -2.80 2.36 -9.04
C MET A 114 -2.06 3.41 -8.21
N GLU A 115 -2.71 3.91 -7.15
CA GLU A 115 -2.10 4.79 -6.17
C GLU A 115 -2.30 4.19 -4.78
N ILE A 116 -1.22 4.14 -4.00
CA ILE A 116 -1.23 3.73 -2.60
C ILE A 116 -0.95 4.96 -1.75
N LYS A 117 -1.86 5.30 -0.82
CA LYS A 117 -1.62 6.36 0.18
C LYS A 117 -1.56 5.76 1.57
N LEU A 118 -0.54 6.11 2.32
CA LEU A 118 -0.39 5.75 3.74
C LEU A 118 -0.53 7.02 4.57
N HIS A 119 -1.54 7.05 5.43
CA HIS A 119 -1.72 8.10 6.43
C HIS A 119 -1.11 7.61 7.75
N GLU A 120 0.02 8.18 8.15
CA GLU A 120 0.69 7.85 9.42
C GLU A 120 0.06 8.56 10.62
N SER A 121 -0.61 9.68 10.36
CA SER A 121 -1.33 10.46 11.34
C SER A 121 -2.42 11.30 10.66
N HIS A 122 -3.11 12.13 11.44
CA HIS A 122 -4.12 13.06 10.94
C HIS A 122 -3.52 14.28 10.20
N VAL A 123 -2.21 14.52 10.30
CA VAL A 123 -1.52 15.68 9.68
C VAL A 123 -0.47 15.29 8.64
N ALA A 124 -0.14 14.01 8.51
CA ALA A 124 0.90 13.53 7.61
C ALA A 124 0.48 12.24 6.90
N TRP A 125 0.72 12.21 5.59
CA TRP A 125 0.54 11.05 4.73
C TRP A 125 1.53 11.13 3.57
N ALA A 126 1.83 9.99 2.96
CA ALA A 126 2.57 9.91 1.72
C ALA A 126 1.90 8.97 0.72
N SER A 127 2.26 9.07 -0.55
CA SER A 127 1.74 8.17 -1.58
C SER A 127 2.78 7.76 -2.61
N TYR A 128 2.50 6.65 -3.29
CA TYR A 128 3.14 6.23 -4.52
C TYR A 128 2.07 5.93 -5.56
N GLU A 129 2.19 6.51 -6.74
CA GLU A 129 1.32 6.28 -7.90
C GLU A 129 2.15 5.77 -9.07
N GLY A 130 1.63 4.76 -9.78
CA GLY A 130 2.31 4.19 -10.92
C GLY A 130 1.37 3.47 -11.88
N ALA A 131 1.86 3.22 -13.09
CA ALA A 131 1.18 2.38 -14.07
C ALA A 131 1.26 0.90 -13.67
N LEU A 132 0.25 0.11 -14.09
CA LEU A 132 0.15 -1.35 -13.88
C LEU A 132 0.54 -2.15 -15.13
#